data_AF-A0A4Q9LTI4-F1
#
_entry.id   AF-A0A4Q9LTI4-F1
#
_cell.length_a   1.000
_cell.length_b   1.000
_cell.length_c   1.000
_cell.angle_alpha   90.00
_cell.angle_beta   90.00
_cell.angle_gamma   90.00
#
_symmetry.space_group_name_H-M   'P 1'
#
loop_
_entity.id
_entity.type
_entity.pdbx_description
1 polymer ?
#
loop_
_entity_poly.entity_id
_entity_poly.type
_entity_poly.pdbx_seq_one_letter_code
_entity_poly.pdbx_strand_id
1 'polypeptide(L)'
;MILFYILPLIYTLKLKIKESSPSHGTLSVKSSLQQNSFLSLSFPKQVFPYLFLLENINIYKIYYTNDILHAILFFESNFQIQINYKKNLYKIHDYPINIDEGITFPKSILITKSHIIYSNTITDSIYIPDFTVPFISFSICGSAFTILLNLVVKYHKKNYKKY
;
A
#
# COMPACT_ATOMS: atom_id res chain seq x y z
N MET A 1 -33.67 -4.26 -42.85
CA MET A 1 -32.27 -3.76 -42.85
C MET A 1 -31.91 -3.43 -41.41
N ILE A 2 -31.30 -4.37 -40.69
CA ILE A 2 -30.97 -4.20 -39.27
C ILE A 2 -29.65 -3.44 -39.22
N LEU A 3 -29.70 -2.16 -38.82
CA LEU A 3 -28.53 -1.34 -38.58
C LEU A 3 -27.85 -1.86 -37.30
N PHE A 4 -26.87 -2.76 -37.45
CA PHE A 4 -25.95 -3.05 -36.36
C PHE A 4 -25.11 -1.79 -36.13
N TYR A 5 -25.50 -0.98 -35.16
CA TYR A 5 -24.60 -0.01 -34.55
C TYR A 5 -23.47 -0.79 -33.89
N ILE A 6 -22.38 -0.98 -34.61
CA ILE A 6 -21.11 -1.42 -34.05
C ILE A 6 -20.61 -0.24 -33.22
N LEU A 7 -21.08 -0.17 -31.96
CA LEU A 7 -20.46 0.71 -30.96
C LEU A 7 -18.97 0.35 -30.92
N PRO A 8 -18.07 1.32 -31.12
CA PRO A 8 -16.64 1.04 -31.03
C PRO A 8 -16.37 0.42 -29.65
N LEU A 9 -15.72 -0.75 -29.65
CA LEU A 9 -15.35 -1.41 -28.40
C LEU A 9 -14.40 -0.46 -27.64
N ILE A 10 -14.91 0.22 -26.63
CA ILE A 10 -14.09 1.10 -25.79
C ILE A 10 -13.29 0.19 -24.86
N TYR A 11 -12.02 0.00 -25.21
CA TYR A 11 -11.08 -0.70 -24.35
C TYR A 11 -10.74 0.17 -23.14
N THR A 12 -10.90 -0.37 -21.93
CA THR A 12 -10.64 0.37 -20.71
C THR A 12 -9.76 -0.43 -19.77
N LEU A 13 -8.80 0.26 -19.14
CA LEU A 13 -8.05 -0.22 -17.99
C LEU A 13 -8.47 0.63 -16.78
N LYS A 14 -9.11 0.00 -15.80
CA LYS A 14 -9.57 0.67 -14.58
C LYS A 14 -8.78 0.17 -13.39
N LEU A 15 -8.14 1.10 -12.70
CA LEU A 15 -7.55 0.88 -11.38
C LEU A 15 -8.46 1.49 -10.32
N LYS A 16 -8.68 0.76 -9.24
CA LYS A 16 -9.49 1.24 -8.10
C LYS A 16 -8.99 0.62 -6.80
N ILE A 17 -8.98 1.41 -5.75
CA ILE A 17 -8.76 0.93 -4.39
C ILE A 17 -10.10 0.41 -3.87
N LYS A 18 -10.15 -0.89 -3.56
CA LYS A 18 -11.38 -1.55 -3.10
C LYS A 18 -11.52 -1.43 -1.59
N GLU A 19 -10.44 -1.66 -0.88
CA GLU A 19 -10.35 -1.62 0.58
C GLU A 19 -9.06 -0.90 0.95
N SER A 20 -9.14 -0.08 2.00
CA SER A 20 -8.00 0.68 2.50
C SER A 20 -8.02 0.72 4.01
N SER A 21 -6.87 0.43 4.60
CA SER A 21 -6.61 0.50 6.03
C SER A 21 -5.24 1.17 6.25
N PRO A 22 -4.90 1.56 7.48
CA PRO A 22 -3.61 2.19 7.79
C PRO A 22 -2.38 1.44 7.29
N SER A 23 -2.41 0.10 7.33
CA SER A 23 -1.25 -0.76 7.10
C SER A 23 -1.43 -1.71 5.91
N HIS A 24 -2.61 -1.78 5.31
CA HIS A 24 -2.97 -2.73 4.27
C HIS A 24 -3.98 -2.11 3.30
N GLY A 25 -4.06 -2.63 2.08
CA GLY A 25 -5.14 -2.30 1.16
C GLY A 25 -5.27 -3.32 0.04
N THR A 26 -6.29 -3.13 -0.78
CA THR A 26 -6.61 -4.02 -1.90
C THR A 26 -6.78 -3.21 -3.17
N LEU A 27 -5.89 -3.44 -4.13
CA LEU A 27 -5.90 -2.82 -5.45
C LEU A 27 -6.70 -3.70 -6.42
N SER A 28 -7.82 -3.19 -6.91
CA SER A 28 -8.59 -3.81 -7.98
C SER A 28 -8.12 -3.27 -9.33
N VAL A 29 -7.76 -4.19 -10.23
CA VAL A 29 -7.42 -3.87 -11.62
C VAL A 29 -8.37 -4.62 -12.54
N LYS A 30 -9.03 -3.89 -13.43
CA LYS A 30 -10.02 -4.45 -14.36
C LYS A 30 -9.74 -4.00 -15.78
N SER A 31 -9.82 -4.94 -16.72
CA SER A 31 -9.74 -4.67 -18.15
C SER A 31 -10.95 -5.25 -18.90
N SER A 32 -11.41 -4.54 -19.92
CA SER A 32 -12.46 -4.99 -20.86
C SER A 32 -11.90 -5.54 -22.18
N LEU A 33 -10.59 -5.81 -22.26
CA LEU A 33 -9.92 -6.32 -23.45
C LEU A 33 -9.96 -7.85 -23.59
N GLN A 34 -10.57 -8.33 -24.67
CA GLN A 34 -10.65 -9.75 -25.02
C GLN A 34 -9.43 -10.20 -25.84
N GLN A 35 -8.21 -9.89 -25.39
CA GLN A 35 -6.97 -10.23 -26.10
C GLN A 35 -5.82 -10.47 -25.13
N ASN A 36 -4.82 -11.25 -25.57
CA ASN A 36 -3.57 -11.42 -24.86
C ASN A 36 -2.89 -10.06 -24.64
N SER A 37 -2.53 -9.78 -23.39
CA SER A 37 -2.06 -8.47 -22.98
C SER A 37 -1.03 -8.55 -21.86
N PHE A 38 -0.12 -7.58 -21.85
CA PHE A 38 0.84 -7.37 -20.78
C PHE A 38 0.42 -6.17 -19.96
N LEU A 39 0.20 -6.37 -18.67
CA LEU A 39 -0.09 -5.32 -17.71
C LEU A 39 1.19 -5.01 -16.92
N SER A 40 1.67 -3.78 -17.03
CA SER A 40 2.71 -3.22 -16.17
C SER A 40 2.06 -2.45 -15.04
N LEU A 41 2.21 -2.97 -13.82
CA LEU A 41 1.83 -2.31 -12.58
C LEU A 41 3.07 -1.71 -11.92
N SER A 42 2.91 -0.52 -11.36
CA SER A 42 3.96 0.15 -10.60
C SER A 42 3.46 0.40 -9.19
N PHE A 43 4.27 0.03 -8.21
CA PHE A 43 3.97 0.16 -6.79
C PHE A 43 5.01 1.09 -6.16
N PRO A 44 4.58 2.15 -5.46
CA PRO A 44 5.51 3.04 -4.80
C PRO A 44 6.25 2.30 -3.67
N LYS A 45 7.42 2.82 -3.27
CA LYS A 45 8.32 2.22 -2.25
C LYS A 45 7.62 1.75 -0.98
N GLN A 46 6.56 2.47 -0.59
CA GLN A 46 5.81 2.27 0.64
C GLN A 46 4.81 1.12 0.53
N VAL A 47 4.66 0.50 -0.65
CA VAL A 47 3.66 -0.54 -0.92
C VAL A 47 4.33 -1.86 -1.25
N PHE A 48 3.96 -2.91 -0.52
CA PHE A 48 4.42 -4.28 -0.73
C PHE A 48 3.26 -5.13 -1.24
N PRO A 49 3.16 -5.36 -2.56
CA PRO A 49 2.08 -6.14 -3.14
C PRO A 49 2.31 -7.65 -2.99
N TYR A 50 1.25 -8.39 -2.69
CA TYR A 50 1.26 -9.85 -2.60
C TYR A 50 0.94 -10.50 -3.95
N LEU A 51 1.85 -10.34 -4.90
CA LEU A 51 1.64 -10.81 -6.28
C LEU A 51 1.62 -12.35 -6.39
N PHE A 52 2.37 -13.05 -5.54
CA PHE A 52 2.47 -14.52 -5.55
C PHE A 52 1.18 -15.24 -5.15
N LEU A 53 0.21 -14.54 -4.55
CA LEU A 53 -1.08 -15.11 -4.14
C LEU A 53 -2.13 -15.05 -5.26
N LEU A 54 -1.79 -14.52 -6.42
CA LEU A 54 -2.74 -14.33 -7.50
C LEU A 54 -2.87 -15.63 -8.32
N GLU A 55 -3.98 -16.32 -8.14
CA GLU A 55 -4.33 -17.48 -8.95
C GLU A 55 -4.54 -17.08 -10.42
N ASN A 56 -4.03 -17.89 -11.35
CA ASN A 56 -4.20 -17.73 -12.81
C ASN A 56 -3.56 -16.48 -13.44
N ILE A 57 -2.49 -15.96 -12.82
CA ILE A 57 -1.71 -14.85 -13.38
C ILE A 57 -0.27 -15.29 -13.60
N ASN A 58 0.19 -15.16 -14.85
CA ASN A 58 1.59 -15.38 -15.17
C ASN A 58 2.37 -14.10 -14.92
N ILE A 59 3.16 -14.09 -13.83
CA ILE A 59 4.12 -13.02 -13.56
C ILE A 59 5.28 -13.17 -14.54
N TYR A 60 5.38 -12.25 -15.49
CA TYR A 60 6.43 -12.27 -16.50
C TYR A 60 7.75 -11.72 -15.94
N LYS A 61 7.70 -10.62 -15.20
CA LYS A 61 8.89 -9.98 -14.63
C LYS A 61 8.54 -9.10 -13.43
N ILE A 62 9.41 -9.10 -12.43
CA ILE A 62 9.40 -8.12 -11.33
C ILE A 62 10.77 -7.46 -11.29
N TYR A 63 10.81 -6.13 -11.18
CA TYR A 63 12.05 -5.37 -11.06
C TYR A 63 11.82 -4.06 -10.31
N TYR A 64 12.91 -3.44 -9.86
CA TYR A 64 12.87 -2.15 -9.15
C TYR A 64 13.55 -1.06 -9.99
N THR A 65 12.96 0.13 -9.99
CA THR A 65 13.55 1.34 -10.57
C THR A 65 13.31 2.50 -9.63
N ASN A 66 14.35 3.18 -9.14
CA ASN A 66 14.23 4.35 -8.26
C ASN A 66 13.24 4.12 -7.10
N ASP A 67 13.39 3.01 -6.37
CA ASP A 67 12.50 2.58 -5.28
C ASP A 67 11.05 2.25 -5.65
N ILE A 68 10.69 2.23 -6.94
CA ILE A 68 9.38 1.77 -7.42
C ILE A 68 9.49 0.30 -7.81
N LEU A 69 8.59 -0.53 -7.28
CA LEU A 69 8.46 -1.92 -7.72
C LEU A 69 7.59 -1.96 -8.98
N HIS A 70 8.11 -2.56 -10.04
CA HIS A 70 7.37 -2.82 -11.26
C HIS A 70 7.08 -4.30 -11.40
N ALA A 71 5.83 -4.63 -11.69
CA ALA A 71 5.39 -5.99 -11.97
C ALA A 71 4.74 -6.05 -13.35
N ILE A 72 5.28 -6.88 -14.22
CA ILE A 72 4.74 -7.17 -15.54
C ILE A 72 4.00 -8.50 -15.45
N LEU A 73 2.70 -8.45 -15.71
CA LEU A 73 1.78 -9.58 -15.64
C LEU A 73 1.26 -9.88 -17.06
N PHE A 74 1.13 -11.15 -17.40
CA PHE A 74 0.53 -11.58 -18.65
C PHE A 74 -0.88 -12.13 -18.43
N PHE A 75 -1.81 -11.70 -19.29
CA PHE A 75 -3.20 -12.14 -19.30
C PHE A 75 -3.63 -12.55 -20.71
N GLU A 76 -4.44 -13.60 -20.83
CA GLU A 76 -4.94 -14.09 -22.12
C GLU A 76 -6.22 -13.36 -22.57
N SER A 77 -7.02 -12.86 -21.65
CA SER A 77 -8.30 -12.21 -21.98
C SER A 77 -8.73 -11.21 -20.90
N ASN A 78 -10.01 -10.82 -20.91
CA ASN A 78 -10.62 -9.96 -19.91
C ASN A 78 -10.26 -10.43 -18.51
N PHE A 79 -9.73 -9.52 -17.70
CA PHE A 79 -9.33 -9.86 -16.34
C PHE A 79 -9.89 -8.86 -15.33
N GLN A 80 -10.13 -9.39 -14.14
CA GLN A 80 -10.38 -8.61 -12.95
C GLN A 80 -9.56 -9.25 -11.84
N ILE A 81 -8.57 -8.52 -11.34
CA ILE A 81 -7.64 -9.01 -10.34
C ILE A 81 -7.72 -8.12 -9.10
N GLN A 82 -7.53 -8.75 -7.94
CA GLN A 82 -7.44 -8.04 -6.65
C GLN A 82 -6.07 -8.33 -6.05
N ILE A 83 -5.27 -7.29 -5.94
CA ILE A 83 -3.91 -7.36 -5.42
C ILE A 83 -3.93 -6.79 -4.02
N ASN A 84 -3.82 -7.67 -3.04
CA ASN A 84 -3.61 -7.26 -1.66
C ASN A 84 -2.21 -6.68 -1.53
N TYR A 85 -2.05 -5.63 -0.72
CA TYR A 85 -0.75 -5.05 -0.41
C TYR A 85 -0.66 -4.61 1.04
N LYS A 86 0.56 -4.58 1.56
CA LYS A 86 0.90 -3.90 2.82
C LYS A 86 1.47 -2.51 2.54
N LYS A 87 1.22 -1.61 3.48
CA LYS A 87 1.81 -0.27 3.54
C LYS A 87 2.91 -0.28 4.59
N ASN A 88 4.10 0.16 4.22
CA ASN A 88 5.11 0.50 5.21
C ASN A 88 4.69 1.79 5.90
N LEU A 89 4.54 1.71 7.21
CA LEU A 89 4.33 2.87 8.06
C LEU A 89 5.61 3.70 8.09
N TYR A 90 5.48 5.02 8.02
CA TYR A 90 6.62 5.90 8.20
C TYR A 90 7.00 5.98 9.67
N LYS A 91 8.30 5.96 9.95
CA LYS A 91 8.78 6.37 11.27
C LYS A 91 8.44 7.85 11.45
N ILE A 92 8.08 8.24 12.68
CA ILE A 92 7.68 9.62 12.99
C ILE A 92 8.70 10.67 12.53
N HIS A 93 9.99 10.35 12.58
CA HIS A 93 11.06 11.26 12.17
C HIS A 93 11.32 11.30 10.65
N ASP A 94 10.79 10.35 9.88
CA ASP A 94 10.96 10.26 8.42
C ASP A 94 9.68 10.70 7.67
N TYR A 95 8.80 11.46 8.35
CA TYR A 95 7.51 11.85 7.82
C TYR A 95 7.64 12.82 6.64
N PRO A 96 7.10 12.49 5.45
CA PRO A 96 7.13 13.40 4.30
C PRO A 96 6.21 14.60 4.54
N ILE A 97 6.58 15.74 3.98
CA ILE A 97 5.81 17.01 4.06
C ILE A 97 4.40 16.86 3.46
N ASN A 98 4.26 16.01 2.44
CA ASN A 98 3.01 15.82 1.69
C ASN A 98 2.16 14.66 2.23
N ILE A 99 2.11 14.49 3.55
CA ILE A 99 1.44 13.33 4.13
C ILE A 99 -0.06 13.24 3.80
N ASP A 100 -0.73 14.38 3.78
CA ASP A 100 -2.18 14.45 3.59
C ASP A 100 -2.59 14.01 2.18
N GLU A 101 -1.64 13.91 1.25
CA GLU A 101 -1.86 13.44 -0.11
C GLU A 101 -1.95 11.91 -0.23
N GLY A 102 -1.59 11.14 0.81
CA GLY A 102 -1.69 9.67 0.81
C GLY A 102 -0.75 8.95 -0.17
N ILE A 103 -0.96 7.64 -0.34
CA ILE A 103 -0.10 6.82 -1.21
C ILE A 103 -0.60 6.88 -2.64
N THR A 104 0.14 7.53 -3.52
CA THR A 104 -0.21 7.59 -4.94
C THR A 104 0.38 6.41 -5.70
N PHE A 105 -0.48 5.61 -6.32
CA PHE A 105 -0.08 4.59 -7.28
C PHE A 105 0.14 5.23 -8.65
N PRO A 106 1.33 5.02 -9.27
CA PRO A 106 1.59 5.49 -10.62
C PRO A 106 0.63 4.90 -11.65
N LYS A 107 0.54 5.55 -12.81
CA LYS A 107 -0.22 5.04 -13.95
C LYS A 107 0.27 3.63 -14.30
N SER A 108 -0.67 2.73 -14.47
CA SER A 108 -0.43 1.40 -14.99
C SER A 108 -0.60 1.41 -16.51
N ILE A 109 0.12 0.50 -17.17
CA ILE A 109 0.16 0.42 -18.63
C ILE A 109 -0.30 -0.97 -19.03
N LEU A 110 -1.28 -1.05 -19.92
CA LEU A 110 -1.70 -2.28 -20.54
C LEU A 110 -1.31 -2.24 -22.02
N ILE A 111 -0.50 -3.20 -22.43
CA ILE A 111 0.03 -3.32 -23.79
C ILE A 111 -0.63 -4.54 -24.42
N THR A 112 -1.23 -4.34 -25.59
CA THR A 112 -1.74 -5.42 -26.44
C THR A 112 -0.98 -5.40 -27.77
N LYS A 113 -1.30 -6.35 -28.66
CA LYS A 113 -0.73 -6.34 -30.03
C LYS A 113 -1.06 -5.07 -30.82
N SER A 114 -2.15 -4.39 -30.47
CA SER A 114 -2.71 -3.30 -31.29
C SER A 114 -2.81 -1.96 -30.56
N HIS A 115 -2.76 -1.95 -29.23
CA HIS A 115 -3.04 -0.76 -28.43
C HIS A 115 -2.15 -0.68 -27.19
N ILE A 116 -1.89 0.55 -26.74
CA ILE A 116 -1.34 0.85 -25.42
C ILE A 116 -2.40 1.66 -24.66
N ILE A 117 -2.81 1.17 -23.50
CA ILE A 117 -3.85 1.78 -22.68
C ILE A 117 -3.25 2.15 -21.33
N TYR A 118 -3.45 3.40 -20.94
CA TYR A 118 -3.02 3.93 -19.65
C TYR A 118 -4.18 3.94 -18.68
N SER A 119 -3.90 3.61 -17.42
CA SER A 119 -4.83 3.87 -16.35
C SER A 119 -4.72 5.30 -15.84
N ASN A 120 -5.71 5.69 -15.04
CA ASN A 120 -5.57 6.83 -14.16
C ASN A 120 -4.59 6.53 -13.02
N THR A 121 -4.00 7.58 -12.45
CA THR A 121 -3.37 7.54 -11.14
C THR A 121 -4.46 7.38 -10.08
N ILE A 122 -4.17 6.62 -9.03
CA ILE A 122 -5.08 6.46 -7.90
C ILE A 122 -4.32 6.75 -6.62
N THR A 123 -5.02 7.36 -5.67
CA THR A 123 -4.45 7.74 -4.38
C THR A 123 -5.17 6.99 -3.29
N ASP A 124 -4.39 6.32 -2.47
CA ASP A 124 -4.87 5.61 -1.30
C ASP A 124 -4.87 6.50 -0.06
N SER A 125 -5.46 6.01 1.03
CA SER A 125 -5.56 6.70 2.31
C SER A 125 -4.22 7.29 2.77
N ILE A 126 -4.35 8.34 3.57
CA ILE A 126 -3.28 9.07 4.23
C ILE A 126 -2.33 8.12 4.98
N TYR A 127 -1.05 8.47 5.03
CA TYR A 127 -0.06 7.73 5.79
C TYR A 127 -0.34 7.82 7.29
N ILE A 128 -0.15 6.71 8.01
CA ILE A 128 -0.28 6.69 9.47
C ILE A 128 1.10 6.44 10.11
N PRO A 129 1.45 7.19 11.18
CA PRO A 129 2.79 7.08 11.73
C PRO A 129 2.95 5.78 12.48
N ASP A 130 4.13 5.19 12.40
CA ASP A 130 4.50 4.13 13.31
C ASP A 130 4.85 4.71 14.69
N PHE A 131 3.89 4.67 15.60
CA PHE A 131 4.06 5.09 16.99
C PHE A 131 4.66 4.00 17.89
N THR A 132 4.98 2.82 17.36
CA THR A 132 5.39 1.67 18.18
C THR A 132 6.60 1.99 19.04
N VAL A 133 7.66 2.54 18.45
CA VAL A 133 8.88 2.90 19.19
C VAL A 133 8.62 4.00 20.23
N PRO A 134 8.05 5.17 19.88
CA PRO A 134 7.74 6.20 20.89
C PRO A 134 6.83 5.70 22.01
N PHE A 135 5.83 4.88 21.70
CA PHE A 135 4.91 4.31 22.69
C PHE A 135 5.63 3.38 23.66
N ILE A 136 6.51 2.50 23.16
CA ILE A 136 7.33 1.61 23.98
C ILE A 136 8.28 2.43 24.85
N SER A 137 8.99 3.40 24.27
CA SER A 137 9.92 4.27 25.00
C SER A 137 9.20 5.04 26.11
N PHE A 138 8.04 5.63 25.82
CA PHE A 138 7.23 6.33 26.82
C PHE A 138 6.81 5.39 27.96
N SER A 139 6.35 4.19 27.61
CA SER A 139 5.89 3.19 28.58
C SER A 139 7.03 2.70 29.50
N ILE A 140 8.23 2.45 28.95
CA ILE A 140 9.41 2.04 29.71
C ILE A 140 9.86 3.18 30.64
N CYS A 141 9.97 4.40 30.13
CA CYS A 141 10.35 5.56 30.93
C CYS A 141 9.35 5.83 32.06
N GLY A 142 8.05 5.77 31.79
CA GLY A 142 7.01 5.93 32.81
C GLY A 142 7.06 4.86 33.89
N SER A 143 7.31 3.61 33.50
CA SER A 143 7.49 2.50 34.45
C SER A 143 8.72 2.71 35.33
N ALA A 144 9.87 3.05 34.73
CA ALA A 144 11.12 3.32 35.44
C ALA A 144 10.97 4.48 36.44
N PHE A 145 10.32 5.57 36.00
CA PHE A 145 10.05 6.73 36.85
C PHE A 145 9.16 6.37 38.05
N THR A 146 8.12 5.57 37.82
CA THR A 146 7.21 5.11 38.89
C THR A 146 7.94 4.26 39.93
N ILE A 147 8.84 3.37 39.48
CA ILE A 147 9.67 2.55 40.38
C ILE A 147 10.60 3.45 41.21
N LEU A 148 11.30 4.38 40.57
CA LEU A 148 12.19 5.34 41.23
C LEU A 148 11.44 6.15 42.30
N LEU A 149 10.28 6.72 41.93
CA LEU A 149 9.46 7.51 42.86
C LEU A 149 9.02 6.67 44.07
N ASN A 150 8.58 5.43 43.84
CA ASN A 150 8.20 4.53 44.93
C ASN A 150 9.37 4.20 45.86
N LEU A 151 10.58 4.03 45.33
CA LEU A 151 11.79 3.82 46.14
C LEU A 151 12.11 5.05 47.00
N VAL A 152 12.05 6.26 46.42
CA VAL A 152 12.26 7.52 47.13
C VAL A 152 11.24 7.70 48.26
N VAL A 153 9.96 7.47 47.98
CA VAL A 153 8.88 7.55 48.98
C VAL A 153 9.10 6.53 50.11
N LYS A 154 9.44 5.28 49.77
CA LYS A 154 9.75 4.25 50.78
C LYS A 154 10.95 4.63 51.65
N TYR A 155 12.01 5.18 51.04
CA TYR A 155 13.20 5.63 51.74
C TYR A 155 12.88 6.75 52.73
N HIS A 156 12.17 7.79 52.29
CA HIS A 156 11.75 8.89 53.16
C HIS A 156 10.85 8.42 54.30
N LYS A 157 9.86 7.56 54.02
CA LYS A 157 8.96 7.01 55.05
C LYS A 157 9.72 6.20 56.12
N LYS A 158 10.78 5.48 55.74
CA LYS A 158 11.63 4.73 56.68
C LYS A 158 12.45 5.65 57.58
N ASN A 159 12.95 6.76 57.03
CA ASN A 159 13.73 7.73 57.80
C ASN A 159 12.86 8.57 58.75
N TYR A 160 11.62 8.91 58.36
CA TYR A 160 10.70 9.61 59.25
C TYR A 160 10.23 8.78 60.46
N LYS A 161 10.18 7.45 60.36
CA LYS A 161 9.84 6.57 61.50
C LYS A 161 10.97 6.39 62.52
N LYS A 162 12.18 6.90 62.23
CA LYS A 162 13.33 6.80 63.13
C LYS A 162 13.49 8.00 64.07
N TYR A 163 12.68 9.04 63.88
CA TYR A 163 12.55 10.21 64.74
C TYR A 163 11.16 10.20 65.38
#